data_AF-A0A1H9XSS6-F1
#
_entry.id   AF-A0A1H9XSS6-F1
#
_cell.length_a   1.000
_cell.length_b   1.000
_cell.length_c   1.000
_cell.angle_alpha   90.00
_cell.angle_beta   90.00
_cell.angle_gamma   90.00
#
_symmetry.space_group_name_H-M   'P 1'
#
loop_
_entity.id
_entity.type
_entity.pdbx_description
1 polymer ?
#
loop_
_entity_poly.entity_id
_entity_poly.type
_entity_poly.pdbx_seq_one_letter_code
_entity_poly.pdbx_strand_id
1 'polypeptide(L)'
;MTSPDDQDPNTDLLAQLQAQASLGAPLSQDDLLAQLNAPPEPDPLENVDYTGDLEADSAAELDALAKGFRERTAREDERFRLATDSEHWFAMCFKTRAAKEAFLRAARLLILGDKYIDGHAAARILDIPMPTDTPPDQNGKE
;
A
#
# COMPACT_ATOMS: atom_id res chain seq x y z
N MET A 1 -12.60 13.05 52.49
CA MET A 1 -11.52 13.89 51.93
C MET A 1 -10.42 12.96 51.48
N THR A 2 -10.43 12.55 50.22
CA THR A 2 -9.32 11.83 49.60
C THR A 2 -8.59 12.84 48.72
N SER A 3 -7.32 13.03 49.03
CA SER A 3 -6.42 14.07 48.49
C SER A 3 -6.14 13.90 46.99
N PRO A 4 -5.66 14.95 46.28
CA PRO A 4 -5.57 14.99 44.82
C PRO A 4 -4.28 14.39 44.22
N ASP A 5 -3.42 13.74 44.99
CA ASP A 5 -2.03 13.42 44.60
C ASP A 5 -1.77 11.92 44.29
N ASP A 6 -2.71 11.24 43.65
CA ASP A 6 -2.54 9.84 43.23
C ASP A 6 -2.37 9.71 41.69
N GLN A 7 -1.69 10.67 41.08
CA GLN A 7 -1.24 10.52 39.69
C GLN A 7 0.03 9.65 39.68
N ASP A 8 -0.17 8.36 39.44
CA ASP A 8 0.91 7.41 39.21
C ASP A 8 1.80 7.92 38.06
N PRO A 9 3.09 8.21 38.29
CA PRO A 9 3.98 8.79 37.29
C PRO A 9 4.16 7.86 36.07
N ASN A 10 3.92 6.56 36.24
CA ASN A 10 3.95 5.61 35.12
C ASN A 10 2.70 5.76 34.23
N THR A 11 1.58 6.19 34.81
CA THR A 11 0.34 6.44 34.06
C THR A 11 0.48 7.70 33.20
N ASP A 12 1.10 8.76 33.73
CA ASP A 12 1.38 9.98 32.97
C ASP A 12 2.46 9.74 31.89
N LEU A 13 3.45 8.90 32.17
CA LEU A 13 4.45 8.49 31.17
C LEU A 13 3.81 7.67 30.05
N LEU A 14 2.89 6.75 30.38
CA LEU A 14 2.10 6.02 29.39
C LEU A 14 1.26 6.95 28.52
N ALA A 15 0.60 7.93 29.14
CA ALA A 15 -0.23 8.90 28.42
C ALA A 15 0.60 9.78 27.47
N GLN A 16 1.80 10.20 27.89
CA GLN A 16 2.72 10.97 27.03
C GLN A 16 3.26 10.14 25.86
N LEU A 17 3.63 8.86 26.09
CA LEU A 17 4.10 7.97 25.02
C LEU A 17 2.99 7.66 24.01
N GLN A 18 1.76 7.44 24.47
CA GLN A 18 0.60 7.23 23.60
C GLN A 18 0.27 8.49 22.77
N ALA A 19 0.38 9.68 23.37
CA ALA A 19 0.18 10.94 22.66
C ALA A 19 1.26 11.18 21.58
N GLN A 20 2.52 10.82 21.85
CA GLN A 20 3.62 10.95 20.89
C GLN A 20 3.53 9.94 19.72
N ALA A 21 3.07 8.72 19.99
CA ALA A 21 2.84 7.71 18.95
C ALA A 21 1.71 8.07 17.97
N SER A 22 0.83 9.00 18.35
CA SER A 22 -0.32 9.44 17.54
C SER A 22 0.02 10.48 16.46
N LEU A 23 1.26 10.98 16.41
CA LEU A 23 1.70 12.04 15.47
C LEU A 23 2.26 11.50 14.13
N GLY A 24 2.38 10.19 13.98
CA GLY A 24 2.54 9.50 12.70
C GLY A 24 1.39 8.51 12.55
N ALA A 25 0.94 8.22 11.33
CA ALA A 25 -0.09 7.21 11.10
C ALA A 25 0.25 5.92 11.89
N PRO A 26 -0.73 5.26 12.54
CA PRO A 26 -0.44 4.10 13.37
C PRO A 26 0.02 2.95 12.47
N LEU A 27 1.34 2.82 12.30
CA LEU A 27 1.94 1.60 11.79
C LEU A 27 1.57 0.50 12.79
N SER A 28 0.94 -0.56 12.33
CA SER A 28 0.63 -1.70 13.19
C SER A 28 1.93 -2.30 13.71
N GLN A 29 1.85 -3.05 14.81
CA GLN A 29 3.02 -3.77 15.32
C GLN A 29 3.64 -4.69 14.25
N ASP A 30 2.80 -5.25 13.37
CA ASP A 30 3.22 -6.06 12.23
C ASP A 30 3.94 -5.23 11.17
N ASP A 31 3.49 -4.00 10.89
CA ASP A 31 4.17 -3.08 9.96
C ASP A 31 5.55 -2.65 10.48
N LEU A 32 5.65 -2.38 11.78
CA LEU A 32 6.91 -2.06 12.44
C LEU A 32 7.89 -3.24 12.37
N LEU A 33 7.40 -4.46 12.63
CA LEU A 33 8.21 -5.67 12.52
C LEU A 33 8.65 -5.93 11.07
N ALA A 34 7.78 -5.69 10.09
CA ALA A 34 8.13 -5.83 8.67
C ALA A 34 9.21 -4.82 8.27
N GLN A 35 9.15 -3.59 8.77
CA GLN A 35 10.12 -2.55 8.45
C GLN A 35 11.49 -2.81 9.09
N LEU A 36 11.51 -3.33 10.33
CA LEU A 36 12.75 -3.70 11.01
C LEU A 36 13.43 -4.94 10.40
N ASN A 37 12.64 -5.85 9.82
CA ASN A 37 13.14 -7.05 9.15
C ASN A 37 13.31 -6.88 7.63
N ALA A 38 13.08 -5.69 7.09
CA ALA A 38 13.26 -5.44 5.67
C ALA A 38 14.73 -5.68 5.27
N PRO A 39 14.99 -6.37 4.14
CA PRO A 39 16.35 -6.55 3.67
C PRO A 39 17.00 -5.18 3.42
N PRO A 40 18.30 -5.03 3.73
CA PRO A 40 19.01 -3.79 3.44
C PRO A 40 18.91 -3.49 1.95
N GLU A 41 18.77 -2.21 1.61
CA GLU A 41 18.81 -1.79 0.20
C GLU A 41 20.15 -2.19 -0.42
N PRO A 42 20.15 -2.65 -1.69
CA PRO A 42 21.36 -3.04 -2.39
C PRO A 42 22.35 -1.87 -2.46
N ASP A 43 23.62 -2.16 -2.23
CA ASP A 43 24.69 -1.16 -2.28
C ASP A 43 24.89 -0.70 -3.74
N PRO A 44 24.72 0.61 -4.04
CA PRO A 44 24.90 1.11 -5.40
C PRO A 44 26.34 0.96 -5.93
N LEU A 45 27.33 0.75 -5.06
CA LEU A 45 28.74 0.63 -5.44
C LEU A 45 29.22 -0.83 -5.59
N GLU A 46 28.38 -1.82 -5.31
CA GLU A 46 28.77 -3.24 -5.29
C GLU A 46 29.37 -3.73 -6.63
N ASN A 47 28.99 -3.10 -7.74
CA ASN A 47 29.40 -3.48 -9.09
C ASN A 47 30.32 -2.46 -9.79
N VAL A 48 30.99 -1.58 -9.03
CA VAL A 48 31.98 -0.64 -9.58
C VAL A 48 33.34 -1.32 -9.69
N ASP A 49 33.88 -1.39 -10.91
CA ASP A 49 35.23 -1.92 -11.17
C ASP A 49 36.27 -0.82 -10.93
N TYR A 50 37.13 -1.02 -9.93
CA TYR A 50 38.20 -0.07 -9.58
C TYR A 50 39.45 -0.31 -10.41
N THR A 51 39.91 0.72 -11.11
CA THR A 51 41.07 0.71 -11.99
C THR A 51 42.34 1.21 -11.31
N GLY A 52 42.20 1.91 -10.17
CA GLY A 52 43.30 2.54 -9.43
C GLY A 52 43.65 3.94 -9.90
N ASP A 53 42.96 4.44 -10.93
CA ASP A 53 42.98 5.86 -11.32
C ASP A 53 41.86 6.61 -10.58
N LEU A 54 42.25 7.58 -9.76
CA LEU A 54 41.32 8.31 -8.89
C LEU A 54 40.21 9.00 -9.70
N GLU A 55 40.54 9.59 -10.84
CA GLU A 55 39.56 10.34 -11.64
C GLU A 55 38.54 9.38 -12.28
N ALA A 56 39.02 8.30 -12.90
CA ALA A 56 38.17 7.28 -13.50
C ALA A 56 37.28 6.56 -12.47
N ASP A 57 37.85 6.18 -11.33
CA ASP A 57 37.13 5.47 -10.27
C ASP A 57 36.07 6.38 -9.63
N SER A 58 36.39 7.66 -9.38
CA SER A 58 35.44 8.64 -8.85
C SER A 58 34.27 8.90 -9.82
N ALA A 59 34.55 8.91 -11.13
CA ALA A 59 33.50 9.07 -12.14
C ALA A 59 32.57 7.85 -12.18
N ALA A 60 33.13 6.64 -12.08
CA ALA A 60 32.35 5.40 -12.07
C ALA A 60 31.45 5.28 -10.83
N GLU A 61 31.96 5.67 -9.65
CA GLU A 61 31.17 5.72 -8.41
C GLU A 61 29.99 6.70 -8.52
N LEU A 62 30.23 7.89 -9.07
CA LEU A 62 29.20 8.91 -9.21
C LEU A 62 28.08 8.46 -10.17
N ASP A 63 28.45 7.78 -11.26
CA ASP A 63 27.48 7.29 -12.23
C ASP A 63 26.65 6.12 -11.69
N ALA A 64 27.28 5.23 -10.92
CA ALA A 64 26.62 4.15 -10.20
C ALA A 64 25.63 4.67 -9.14
N LEU A 65 26.03 5.68 -8.36
CA LEU A 65 25.15 6.37 -7.41
C LEU A 65 23.97 7.04 -8.11
N ALA A 66 24.22 7.78 -9.19
CA ALA A 66 23.17 8.45 -9.96
C ALA A 66 22.15 7.45 -10.55
N LYS A 67 22.63 6.29 -11.01
CA LYS A 67 21.77 5.20 -11.46
C LYS A 67 20.91 4.64 -10.32
N GLY A 68 21.50 4.36 -9.15
CA GLY A 68 20.78 3.88 -7.98
C GLY A 68 19.66 4.84 -7.53
N PHE A 69 19.92 6.16 -7.55
CA PHE A 69 18.88 7.15 -7.26
C PHE A 69 17.73 7.14 -8.28
N ARG A 70 18.03 7.06 -9.58
CA ARG A 70 16.98 6.99 -10.62
C ARG A 70 16.11 5.73 -10.48
N GLU A 71 16.73 4.59 -10.24
CA GLU A 71 16.03 3.31 -10.05
C GLU A 71 15.15 3.33 -8.80
N ARG A 72 15.66 3.91 -7.70
CA ARG A 72 14.88 4.10 -6.48
C ARG A 72 13.68 5.02 -6.71
N THR A 73 13.87 6.17 -7.37
CA THR A 73 12.76 7.07 -7.70
C THR A 73 11.71 6.36 -8.55
N ALA A 74 12.12 5.60 -9.57
CA ALA A 74 11.18 4.84 -10.40
C ALA A 74 10.39 3.78 -9.59
N ARG A 75 11.05 3.10 -8.64
CA ARG A 75 10.41 2.10 -7.77
C ARG A 75 9.44 2.76 -6.78
N GLU A 76 9.79 3.91 -6.23
CA GLU A 76 8.90 4.68 -5.36
C GLU A 76 7.73 5.28 -6.15
N ASP A 77 7.94 5.74 -7.38
CA ASP A 77 6.88 6.21 -8.28
C ASP A 77 5.93 5.07 -8.67
N GLU A 78 6.46 3.88 -8.94
CA GLU A 78 5.66 2.68 -9.19
C GLU A 78 4.85 2.27 -7.95
N ARG A 79 5.48 2.28 -6.77
CA ARG A 79 4.81 2.02 -5.50
C ARG A 79 3.72 3.06 -5.23
N PHE A 80 3.98 4.33 -5.52
CA PHE A 80 3.01 5.41 -5.37
C PHE A 80 1.82 5.26 -6.32
N ARG A 81 2.08 4.89 -7.59
CA ARG A 81 1.03 4.59 -8.58
C ARG A 81 0.16 3.42 -8.13
N LEU A 82 0.76 2.31 -7.69
CA LEU A 82 0.03 1.14 -7.17
C LEU A 82 -0.79 1.47 -5.91
N ALA A 83 -0.31 2.39 -5.07
CA ALA A 83 -1.00 2.79 -3.85
C ALA A 83 -2.10 3.85 -4.07
N THR A 84 -2.05 4.63 -5.16
CA THR A 84 -2.91 5.81 -5.37
C THR A 84 -3.93 5.62 -6.50
N ASP A 85 -3.71 4.71 -7.45
CA ASP A 85 -4.66 4.48 -8.54
C ASP A 85 -5.57 3.27 -8.27
N SER A 86 -6.72 3.57 -7.69
CA SER A 86 -7.85 2.66 -7.68
C SER A 86 -8.49 2.75 -9.09
N GLU A 87 -7.92 2.08 -10.11
CA GLU A 87 -8.15 2.42 -11.53
C GLU A 87 -9.61 2.25 -12.01
N HIS A 88 -10.40 1.34 -11.44
CA HIS A 88 -11.74 1.01 -11.96
C HIS A 88 -12.79 0.78 -10.87
N TRP A 89 -13.40 1.86 -10.38
CA TRP A 89 -14.47 1.82 -9.37
C TRP A 89 -15.66 2.64 -9.85
N PHE A 90 -16.87 2.12 -9.62
CA PHE A 90 -18.09 2.90 -9.77
C PHE A 90 -18.88 2.87 -8.46
N ALA A 91 -19.55 3.99 -8.14
CA ALA A 91 -20.32 4.13 -6.91
C ALA A 91 -21.79 4.38 -7.23
N MET A 92 -22.68 3.67 -6.53
CA MET A 92 -24.12 3.92 -6.58
C MET A 92 -24.55 4.78 -5.39
N CYS A 93 -25.12 5.94 -5.68
CA CYS A 93 -25.60 6.87 -4.66
C CYS A 93 -27.11 6.69 -4.43
N PHE A 94 -27.51 6.46 -3.18
CA PHE A 94 -28.91 6.37 -2.77
C PHE A 94 -29.25 7.54 -1.84
N LYS A 95 -30.45 8.12 -1.98
CA LYS A 95 -30.92 9.21 -1.11
C LYS A 95 -31.09 8.77 0.35
N THR A 96 -31.38 7.49 0.59
CA THR A 96 -31.58 6.94 1.93
C THR A 96 -30.89 5.60 2.08
N ARG A 97 -30.50 5.28 3.32
CA ARG A 97 -29.95 3.96 3.67
C ARG A 97 -30.93 2.83 3.37
N ALA A 98 -32.22 3.04 3.63
CA ALA A 98 -33.26 2.05 3.34
C ALA A 98 -33.33 1.71 1.85
N ALA A 99 -33.21 2.71 0.96
CA ALA A 99 -33.15 2.49 -0.48
C ALA A 99 -31.90 1.69 -0.90
N LYS A 100 -30.73 1.99 -0.31
CA LYS A 100 -29.49 1.22 -0.52
C LYS A 100 -29.68 -0.25 -0.13
N GLU A 101 -30.19 -0.51 1.07
CA GLU A 101 -30.36 -1.88 1.58
C GLU A 101 -31.43 -2.66 0.79
N ALA A 102 -32.53 -2.01 0.42
CA ALA A 102 -33.56 -2.62 -0.42
C ALA A 102 -33.00 -3.05 -1.78
N PHE A 103 -32.19 -2.19 -2.42
CA PHE A 103 -31.51 -2.53 -3.67
C PHE A 103 -30.56 -3.72 -3.50
N LEU A 104 -29.67 -3.68 -2.51
CA LEU A 104 -28.69 -4.76 -2.28
C LEU A 104 -29.34 -6.11 -1.99
N ARG A 105 -30.48 -6.12 -1.27
CA ARG A 105 -31.25 -7.34 -1.02
C ARG A 105 -31.94 -7.86 -2.28
N ALA A 106 -32.61 -6.98 -3.02
CA ALA A 106 -33.30 -7.35 -4.26
C ALA A 106 -32.32 -7.90 -5.32
N ALA A 107 -31.15 -7.28 -5.42
CA ALA A 107 -30.07 -7.68 -6.33
C ALA A 107 -29.26 -8.90 -5.82
N ARG A 108 -29.58 -9.44 -4.62
CA ARG A 108 -28.81 -10.52 -3.96
C ARG A 108 -27.33 -10.21 -3.72
N LEU A 109 -26.95 -8.93 -3.74
CA LEU A 109 -25.57 -8.48 -3.57
C LEU A 109 -25.16 -8.30 -2.10
N LEU A 110 -26.12 -8.27 -1.17
CA LEU A 110 -25.83 -8.05 0.25
C LEU A 110 -24.87 -9.12 0.85
N ILE A 111 -24.81 -10.31 0.25
CA ILE A 111 -23.87 -11.37 0.65
C ILE A 111 -22.40 -10.99 0.40
N LEU A 112 -22.14 -10.07 -0.54
CA LEU A 112 -20.80 -9.58 -0.88
C LEU A 112 -20.39 -8.36 -0.04
N GLY A 113 -21.29 -7.81 0.79
CA GLY A 113 -21.08 -6.61 1.58
C GLY A 113 -22.01 -5.45 1.22
N ASP A 114 -21.78 -4.27 1.81
CA ASP A 114 -22.67 -3.11 1.69
C ASP A 114 -21.99 -1.79 1.23
N LYS A 115 -20.69 -1.83 0.93
CA LYS A 115 -19.86 -0.67 0.56
C LYS A 115 -18.95 -0.96 -0.64
N TYR A 116 -17.99 -1.87 -0.48
CA TYR A 116 -17.03 -2.24 -1.51
C TYR A 116 -17.31 -3.68 -1.92
N ILE A 117 -17.80 -3.85 -3.14
CA ILE A 117 -18.20 -5.14 -3.69
C ILE A 117 -17.33 -5.42 -4.90
N ASP A 118 -16.78 -6.62 -4.98
CA ASP A 118 -16.06 -7.11 -6.16
C ASP A 118 -17.00 -7.15 -7.39
N GLY A 119 -16.61 -6.44 -8.46
CA GLY A 119 -17.41 -6.30 -9.67
C GLY A 119 -17.66 -7.62 -10.42
N HIS A 120 -16.69 -8.53 -10.45
CA HIS A 120 -16.84 -9.84 -11.10
C HIS A 120 -17.69 -10.80 -10.25
N ALA A 121 -17.62 -10.71 -8.93
CA ALA A 121 -18.53 -11.43 -8.03
C ALA A 121 -19.96 -10.91 -8.16
N ALA A 122 -20.17 -9.59 -8.23
CA ALA A 122 -21.47 -9.00 -8.49
C ALA A 122 -22.02 -9.42 -9.85
N ALA A 123 -21.20 -9.41 -10.91
CA ALA A 123 -21.61 -9.83 -12.25
C ALA A 123 -22.08 -11.29 -12.30
N ARG A 124 -21.41 -12.20 -11.58
CA ARG A 124 -21.85 -13.60 -11.45
C ARG A 124 -23.21 -13.75 -10.77
N ILE A 125 -23.51 -12.92 -9.77
CA ILE A 125 -24.81 -12.95 -9.07
C ILE A 125 -25.92 -12.37 -9.96
N LEU A 126 -25.59 -11.33 -10.73
CA LEU A 126 -26.52 -10.64 -11.62
C LEU A 126 -26.67 -11.28 -13.00
N ASP A 127 -25.93 -12.35 -13.27
CA ASP A 127 -25.88 -13.06 -14.57
C ASP A 127 -25.45 -12.13 -15.73
N ILE A 128 -24.45 -11.29 -15.48
CA ILE A 128 -23.89 -10.34 -16.45
C ILE A 128 -22.60 -10.92 -17.04
N PRO A 129 -22.48 -11.06 -18.37
CA PRO A 129 -21.24 -11.52 -19.00
C PRO A 129 -20.14 -10.45 -18.84
N MET A 130 -18.98 -10.86 -18.31
CA MET A 130 -17.82 -9.99 -18.15
C MET A 130 -16.73 -10.34 -19.19
N PRO A 131 -15.99 -9.35 -19.70
CA PRO A 131 -14.75 -9.61 -20.41
C PRO A 131 -13.79 -10.42 -19.53
N THR A 132 -13.12 -11.41 -20.11
CA THR A 132 -12.05 -12.16 -19.44
C THR A 132 -10.71 -11.51 -19.75
N ASP A 133 -9.94 -11.13 -18.73
CA ASP A 133 -8.60 -10.54 -18.85
C ASP A 133 -7.53 -11.55 -19.30
N THR A 134 -7.89 -12.60 -20.04
CA THR A 134 -6.89 -13.52 -20.61
C THR A 134 -6.22 -12.81 -21.78
N PRO A 135 -4.91 -12.51 -21.71
CA PRO A 135 -4.18 -12.04 -22.88
C PRO A 135 -4.29 -13.12 -23.95
N PRO A 136 -4.43 -12.78 -25.25
CA PRO A 136 -4.41 -13.77 -26.31
C PRO A 136 -3.12 -14.58 -26.20
N ASP A 137 -3.26 -15.90 -26.14
CA ASP A 137 -2.17 -16.86 -26.28
C ASP A 137 -1.39 -16.53 -27.56
N GLN A 138 -0.16 -16.03 -27.41
CA GLN A 138 0.73 -15.72 -28.53
C GLN A 138 1.51 -16.94 -29.05
N ASN A 139 1.08 -18.16 -28.76
CA ASN A 139 1.71 -19.39 -29.26
C ASN A 139 0.75 -20.22 -30.12
N GLY A 140 0.18 -19.61 -31.16
CA GLY A 140 -0.33 -20.30 -32.33
C GLY A 140 0.75 -20.45 -33.41
N LYS A 141 1.72 -21.34 -33.21
CA LYS A 141 2.48 -21.93 -34.34
C LYS A 141 1.86 -23.30 -34.63
N GLU A 142 1.01 -23.35 -35.64
CA GLU A 142 0.84 -24.54 -36.49
C GLU A 142 1.63 -24.34 -37.79
#